data_AF-A0A645DWM8-F1
#
_entry.id   AF-A0A645DWM8-F1
#
_cell.length_a   1.000
_cell.length_b   1.000
_cell.length_c   1.000
_cell.angle_alpha   90.00
_cell.angle_beta   90.00
_cell.angle_gamma   90.00
#
_symmetry.space_group_name_H-M   'P 1'
#
loop_
_entity.id
_entity.type
_entity.pdbx_description
1 polymer ?
#
loop_
_entity_poly.entity_id
_entity_poly.type
_entity_poly.pdbx_seq_one_letter_code
_entity_poly.pdbx_strand_id
1 'polypeptide(L)'
;MTGEANLVYFTEVDNWIGNYLLIVLGLIEVVVVAWLVKDPALEEMNKGGLWKVPKWFFRLFHQFLTPVSIIIFLGIFTKDYYLAGNFKAVPSYIAEIPDYAVWVNLARAVVVVVLVAGFIQTYKSIKSKYSSEIQNNKVEA
;
A
#
# COMPACT_ATOMS: atom_id res chain seq x y z
N MET A 1 -31.25 10.07 6.73
CA MET A 1 -30.46 10.93 5.80
C MET A 1 -28.97 11.00 6.17
N THR A 2 -28.56 11.11 7.44
CA THR A 2 -27.12 11.18 7.81
C THR A 2 -26.43 9.82 7.96
N GLY A 3 -27.15 8.78 8.41
CA GLY A 3 -26.57 7.45 8.62
C GLY A 3 -26.10 6.77 7.34
N GLU A 4 -26.92 6.79 6.28
CA GLU A 4 -26.59 6.20 4.98
C GLU A 4 -25.41 6.92 4.29
N ALA A 5 -25.34 8.25 4.38
CA ALA A 5 -24.21 9.04 3.87
C ALA A 5 -22.89 8.65 4.54
N ASN A 6 -22.89 8.50 5.87
CA ASN A 6 -21.71 8.11 6.63
C ASN A 6 -21.25 6.70 6.26
N LEU A 7 -22.19 5.76 6.08
CA LEU A 7 -21.88 4.40 5.68
C LEU A 7 -21.21 4.38 4.29
N VAL A 8 -21.79 5.07 3.30
CA VAL A 8 -21.19 5.16 1.95
C VAL A 8 -19.79 5.77 1.99
N TYR A 9 -19.61 6.85 2.75
CA TYR A 9 -18.31 7.49 2.93
C TYR A 9 -17.27 6.51 3.51
N PHE A 10 -17.56 5.88 4.65
CA PHE A 10 -16.61 4.98 5.30
C PHE A 10 -16.34 3.71 4.50
N THR A 11 -17.35 3.17 3.80
CA THR A 11 -17.17 2.03 2.90
C THR A 11 -16.22 2.38 1.76
N GLU A 12 -16.34 3.57 1.16
CA GLU A 12 -15.40 3.98 0.10
C GLU A 12 -13.98 4.16 0.65
N VAL A 13 -13.82 4.80 1.81
CA VAL A 13 -12.50 4.95 2.46
C VAL A 13 -11.86 3.59 2.75
N ASP A 14 -12.63 2.66 3.34
CA ASP A 14 -12.17 1.30 3.67
C ASP A 14 -11.76 0.53 2.41
N ASN A 15 -12.54 0.66 1.33
CA ASN A 15 -12.24 0.01 0.07
C ASN A 15 -10.90 0.49 -0.55
N TRP A 16 -10.60 1.79 -0.47
CA TRP A 16 -9.31 2.29 -0.95
C TRP A 16 -8.15 1.92 -0.03
N ILE A 17 -8.30 2.12 1.28
CA ILE A 17 -7.20 1.95 2.24
C ILE A 17 -6.99 0.48 2.61
N GLY A 18 -8.05 -0.19 3.09
CA GLY A 18 -8.00 -1.55 3.61
C GLY A 18 -7.92 -2.63 2.54
N ASN A 19 -8.25 -2.30 1.29
CA ASN A 19 -8.21 -3.25 0.19
C ASN A 19 -7.14 -2.87 -0.85
N TYR A 20 -7.38 -1.86 -1.69
CA TYR A 20 -6.50 -1.57 -2.82
C TYR A 20 -5.08 -1.14 -2.41
N LEU A 21 -4.96 -0.11 -1.57
CA LEU A 21 -3.66 0.42 -1.14
C LEU A 21 -2.89 -0.54 -0.24
N LEU A 22 -3.57 -1.37 0.54
CA LEU A 22 -2.94 -2.40 1.37
C LEU A 22 -2.18 -3.41 0.50
N ILE A 23 -2.77 -3.85 -0.61
CA ILE A 23 -2.13 -4.79 -1.55
C ILE A 23 -0.90 -4.12 -2.20
N VAL A 24 -1.03 -2.86 -2.61
CA VAL A 24 0.08 -2.08 -3.19
C VAL A 24 1.23 -1.96 -2.18
N LEU A 25 0.94 -1.63 -0.92
CA LEU A 25 1.93 -1.53 0.14
C LEU A 25 2.63 -2.87 0.36
N GLY A 26 1.87 -3.96 0.48
CA GLY A 26 2.43 -5.30 0.64
C GLY A 26 3.35 -5.72 -0.51
N LEU A 27 3.02 -5.32 -1.75
CA LEU A 27 3.93 -5.53 -2.89
C LEU A 27 5.24 -4.76 -2.73
N ILE A 28 5.18 -3.49 -2.35
CA ILE A 28 6.36 -2.65 -2.14
C ILE A 28 7.23 -3.26 -1.04
N GLU A 29 6.66 -3.66 0.09
CA GLU A 29 7.37 -4.26 1.22
C GLU A 29 8.09 -5.55 0.81
N VAL A 30 7.40 -6.46 0.13
CA VAL A 30 8.00 -7.71 -0.35
C VAL A 30 9.12 -7.44 -1.35
N VAL A 31 8.94 -6.49 -2.28
CA VAL A 31 9.99 -6.11 -3.24
C VAL A 31 11.20 -5.51 -2.52
N VAL A 32 11.00 -4.61 -1.56
CA VAL A 32 12.10 -4.01 -0.78
C VAL A 32 12.85 -5.10 -0.01
N VAL A 33 12.16 -5.93 0.75
CA VAL A 33 12.76 -7.00 1.57
C VAL A 33 13.48 -8.02 0.69
N ALA A 34 12.81 -8.53 -0.34
CA ALA A 34 13.31 -9.68 -1.08
C ALA A 34 14.31 -9.30 -2.18
N TRP A 35 14.20 -8.11 -2.78
CA TRP A 35 15.04 -7.68 -3.90
C TRP A 35 16.04 -6.58 -3.56
N LEU A 36 15.71 -5.62 -2.70
CA LEU A 36 16.65 -4.55 -2.33
C LEU A 36 17.54 -4.99 -1.17
N VAL A 37 16.96 -5.56 -0.11
CA VAL A 37 17.71 -5.94 1.09
C VAL A 37 18.33 -7.35 0.96
N LYS A 38 17.56 -8.36 0.49
CA LYS A 38 18.03 -9.74 0.24
C LYS A 38 18.53 -10.49 1.49
N ASP A 39 19.83 -10.86 1.54
CA ASP A 39 20.41 -11.73 2.57
C ASP A 39 20.37 -11.11 3.99
N PRO A 40 20.72 -9.82 4.19
CA PRO A 40 20.51 -9.14 5.47
C PRO A 40 19.07 -9.22 6.01
N ALA A 41 18.06 -9.23 5.13
CA ALA A 41 16.67 -9.34 5.56
C ALA A 41 16.38 -10.72 6.15
N LEU A 42 16.96 -11.77 5.55
CA LEU A 42 16.84 -13.13 6.07
C LEU A 42 17.58 -13.29 7.41
N GLU A 43 18.73 -12.63 7.57
CA GLU A 43 19.47 -12.64 8.83
C GLU A 43 18.67 -11.96 9.95
N GLU A 44 18.09 -10.80 9.68
CA GLU A 44 17.26 -10.09 10.67
C GLU A 44 15.95 -10.85 10.96
N MET A 45 15.32 -11.44 9.94
CA MET A 45 14.12 -12.29 10.12
C MET A 45 14.42 -13.53 10.97
N ASN A 46 15.63 -14.07 10.85
CA ASN A 46 16.07 -15.23 11.62
C ASN A 46 16.64 -14.84 12.99
N LYS A 47 16.87 -13.57 13.29
CA LYS A 47 17.43 -13.12 14.56
C LYS A 47 16.38 -13.25 15.66
N GLY A 48 16.75 -13.86 16.78
CA GLY A 48 15.81 -14.12 17.89
C GLY A 48 14.72 -15.18 17.63
N GLY A 49 14.52 -15.64 16.39
CA GLY A 49 13.55 -16.68 16.07
C GLY A 49 13.95 -18.07 16.60
N LEU A 50 13.01 -18.78 17.23
CA LEU A 50 13.19 -20.19 17.65
C LEU A 50 13.36 -21.11 16.44
N TRP A 51 12.66 -20.82 15.35
CA TRP A 51 12.76 -21.53 14.08
C TRP A 51 13.36 -20.60 13.02
N LYS A 52 14.41 -21.05 12.35
CA LYS A 52 15.08 -20.32 11.28
C LYS A 52 14.49 -20.69 9.92
N VAL A 53 14.17 -19.69 9.12
CA VAL A 53 13.77 -19.84 7.72
C VAL A 53 15.01 -20.18 6.89
N PRO A 54 14.99 -21.28 6.12
CA PRO A 54 16.12 -21.65 5.28
C PRO A 54 16.23 -20.74 4.04
N LYS A 55 17.46 -20.48 3.59
CA LYS A 55 17.76 -19.60 2.44
C LYS A 55 16.96 -19.96 1.17
N TRP A 56 16.83 -21.24 0.87
CA TRP A 56 16.10 -21.69 -0.33
C TRP A 56 14.61 -21.30 -0.27
N PHE A 57 13.99 -21.39 0.90
CA PHE A 57 12.59 -21.05 1.10
C PHE A 57 12.39 -19.54 0.93
N PHE A 58 13.27 -18.73 1.54
CA PHE A 58 13.22 -17.28 1.37
C PHE A 58 13.34 -16.87 -0.10
N ARG A 59 14.29 -17.45 -0.83
CA ARG A 59 14.46 -17.17 -2.27
C ARG A 59 13.24 -17.59 -3.09
N LEU A 60 12.70 -18.77 -2.87
CA LEU A 60 11.55 -19.25 -3.63
C LEU A 60 10.29 -18.44 -3.32
N PHE A 61 9.96 -18.25 -2.04
CA PHE A 61 8.70 -17.62 -1.65
C PHE A 61 8.79 -16.09 -1.71
N HIS A 62 9.77 -15.48 -1.06
CA HIS A 62 9.83 -14.03 -0.95
C HIS A 62 10.37 -13.37 -2.21
N GLN A 63 11.34 -13.97 -2.92
CA GLN A 63 11.87 -13.35 -4.14
C GLN A 63 11.07 -13.67 -5.40
N PHE A 64 10.37 -14.82 -5.44
CA PHE A 64 9.68 -15.25 -6.65
C PHE A 64 8.16 -15.42 -6.46
N LEU A 65 7.71 -16.37 -5.64
CA LEU A 65 6.29 -16.74 -5.60
C LEU A 65 5.39 -15.60 -5.13
N THR A 66 5.67 -15.01 -3.96
CA THR A 66 4.88 -13.94 -3.37
C THR A 66 4.79 -12.69 -4.26
N PRO A 67 5.90 -12.12 -4.77
CA PRO A 67 5.79 -10.93 -5.63
C PRO A 67 5.05 -11.24 -6.94
N VAL A 68 5.29 -12.41 -7.56
CA VAL A 68 4.56 -12.80 -8.78
C VAL A 68 3.06 -12.96 -8.50
N SER A 69 2.69 -13.64 -7.41
CA SER A 69 1.29 -13.81 -7.02
C SER A 69 0.60 -12.47 -6.73
N ILE A 70 1.25 -11.56 -6.00
CA ILE A 70 0.68 -10.23 -5.70
C ILE A 70 0.55 -9.40 -6.99
N ILE A 71 1.53 -9.44 -7.89
CA ILE A 71 1.46 -8.72 -9.18
C ILE A 71 0.29 -9.21 -10.02
N ILE A 72 0.13 -10.54 -10.16
CA ILE A 72 -0.97 -11.13 -10.93
C ILE A 72 -2.31 -10.76 -10.27
N PHE A 73 -2.39 -10.92 -8.94
CA PHE A 73 -3.59 -10.58 -8.18
C PHE A 73 -3.96 -9.11 -8.35
N LEU A 74 -3.01 -8.19 -8.21
CA LEU A 74 -3.22 -6.75 -8.37
C LEU A 74 -3.66 -6.42 -9.81
N GLY A 75 -3.11 -7.09 -10.82
CA GLY A 75 -3.53 -6.93 -12.21
C GLY A 75 -4.99 -7.31 -12.44
N ILE A 76 -5.41 -8.48 -11.94
CA ILE A 76 -6.81 -8.94 -12.03
C ILE A 76 -7.72 -8.00 -11.22
N PHE A 77 -7.33 -7.69 -9.99
CA PHE A 77 -8.09 -6.85 -9.08
C PHE A 77 -8.30 -5.44 -9.63
N THR A 78 -7.27 -4.85 -10.24
CA THR A 78 -7.36 -3.53 -10.89
C THR A 78 -8.32 -3.56 -12.08
N LYS A 79 -8.30 -4.65 -12.87
CA LYS A 79 -9.25 -4.84 -13.97
C LYS A 79 -10.69 -4.93 -13.44
N ASP A 80 -10.92 -5.68 -12.38
CA ASP A 80 -12.24 -5.82 -11.77
C ASP A 80 -12.74 -4.47 -11.22
N TYR A 81 -11.86 -3.67 -10.60
CA TYR A 81 -12.17 -2.31 -10.15
C TYR A 81 -12.54 -1.37 -11.31
N TYR A 82 -11.83 -1.51 -12.43
CA TYR A 82 -12.12 -0.73 -13.63
C TYR A 82 -13.48 -1.09 -14.22
N LEU A 83 -13.79 -2.38 -14.33
CA LEU A 83 -15.07 -2.87 -14.83
C LEU A 83 -16.23 -2.51 -13.89
N ALA A 84 -16.00 -2.58 -12.58
CA ALA A 84 -16.92 -2.12 -11.54
C ALA A 84 -17.10 -0.59 -11.54
N GLY A 85 -16.45 0.16 -12.43
CA GLY A 85 -16.64 1.60 -12.53
C GLY A 85 -16.17 2.36 -11.29
N ASN A 86 -15.35 1.76 -10.43
CA ASN A 86 -14.84 2.39 -9.21
C ASN A 86 -14.02 3.64 -9.53
N PHE A 87 -13.43 3.76 -10.72
CA PHE A 87 -12.70 4.96 -11.15
C PHE A 87 -13.59 6.05 -11.75
N LYS A 88 -14.91 5.83 -11.90
CA LYS A 88 -15.84 6.87 -12.38
C LYS A 88 -16.18 7.85 -11.26
N ALA A 89 -16.53 9.08 -11.64
CA ALA A 89 -16.97 10.11 -10.68
C ALA A 89 -18.27 9.72 -9.94
N VAL A 90 -19.13 8.94 -10.59
CA VAL A 90 -20.25 8.22 -9.97
C VAL A 90 -19.99 6.73 -10.21
N PRO A 91 -19.64 5.97 -9.17
CA PRO A 91 -19.44 4.52 -9.29
C PRO A 91 -20.73 3.80 -9.67
N SER A 92 -20.63 2.67 -10.37
CA SER A 92 -21.82 1.93 -10.81
C SER A 92 -22.65 1.38 -9.65
N TYR A 93 -22.04 1.13 -8.49
CA TYR A 93 -22.72 0.65 -7.29
C TYR A 93 -23.55 1.73 -6.55
N ILE A 94 -23.39 3.02 -6.90
CA ILE A 94 -24.21 4.15 -6.40
C ILE A 94 -25.01 4.79 -7.55
N ALA A 95 -25.02 4.18 -8.74
CA ALA A 95 -25.74 4.74 -9.91
C ALA A 95 -27.25 4.91 -9.64
N GLU A 96 -27.83 4.10 -8.77
CA GLU A 96 -29.25 4.18 -8.37
C GLU A 96 -29.52 5.23 -7.28
N ILE A 97 -28.48 5.76 -6.62
CA ILE A 97 -28.60 6.77 -5.55
C ILE A 97 -27.58 7.91 -5.73
N PRO A 98 -27.70 8.70 -6.80
CA PRO A 98 -26.67 9.66 -7.24
C PRO A 98 -26.35 10.77 -6.23
N ASP A 99 -27.26 11.08 -5.30
CA ASP A 99 -27.07 12.10 -4.26
C ASP A 99 -25.88 11.79 -3.33
N TYR A 100 -25.50 10.51 -3.19
CA TYR A 100 -24.37 10.10 -2.36
C TYR A 100 -23.01 10.16 -3.08
N ALA A 101 -22.97 10.49 -4.38
CA ALA A 101 -21.72 10.60 -5.14
C ALA A 101 -20.77 11.68 -4.59
N VAL A 102 -21.29 12.72 -3.94
CA VAL A 102 -20.46 13.74 -3.29
C VAL A 102 -19.62 13.13 -2.17
N TRP A 103 -20.20 12.22 -1.38
CA TRP A 103 -19.53 11.56 -0.26
C TRP A 103 -18.42 10.62 -0.72
N VAL A 104 -18.64 9.91 -1.83
CA VAL A 104 -17.62 9.06 -2.47
C VAL A 104 -16.41 9.89 -2.90
N ASN A 105 -16.64 11.00 -3.58
CA ASN A 105 -15.55 11.85 -4.05
C ASN A 105 -14.82 12.54 -2.88
N LEU A 106 -15.54 12.89 -1.81
CA LEU A 106 -14.93 13.40 -0.58
C LEU A 106 -14.06 12.34 0.11
N ALA A 107 -14.53 11.09 0.20
CA ALA A 107 -13.74 9.96 0.71
C ALA A 107 -12.42 9.80 -0.05
N ARG A 108 -12.47 9.81 -1.39
CA ARG A 108 -11.27 9.75 -2.24
C ARG A 108 -10.33 10.92 -2.02
N ALA A 109 -10.86 12.14 -1.92
CA ALA A 109 -10.07 13.32 -1.66
C ALA A 109 -9.32 13.20 -0.32
N VAL A 110 -10.00 12.71 0.73
CA VAL A 110 -9.38 12.47 2.05
C VAL A 110 -8.26 11.43 1.95
N VAL A 111 -8.48 10.32 1.24
CA VAL A 111 -7.44 9.29 1.01
C VAL A 111 -6.19 9.92 0.36
N VAL A 112 -6.37 10.73 -0.69
CA VAL A 112 -5.27 11.41 -1.38
C VAL A 112 -4.55 12.40 -0.47
N VAL A 113 -5.31 13.21 0.28
CA VAL A 113 -4.74 14.20 1.22
C VAL A 113 -3.89 13.53 2.29
N VAL A 114 -4.38 12.42 2.88
CA VAL A 114 -3.64 11.67 3.90
C VAL A 114 -2.36 11.06 3.32
N LEU A 115 -2.42 10.49 2.11
CA LEU A 115 -1.23 9.95 1.44
C LEU A 115 -0.19 11.03 1.16
N VAL A 116 -0.60 12.19 0.64
CA VAL A 116 0.32 13.32 0.35
C VAL A 116 0.92 13.87 1.64
N ALA A 117 0.10 14.06 2.68
CA ALA A 117 0.57 14.53 3.97
C ALA A 117 1.58 13.55 4.60
N GLY A 118 1.27 12.25 4.59
CA GLY A 118 2.15 11.20 5.09
C GLY A 118 3.46 11.10 4.31
N PHE A 119 3.40 11.27 2.98
CA PHE A 119 4.59 11.34 2.13
C PHE A 119 5.47 12.54 2.47
N ILE A 120 4.89 13.75 2.60
CA ILE A 120 5.62 14.96 2.98
C ILE A 120 6.26 14.81 4.36
N GLN A 121 5.52 14.26 5.34
CA GLN A 121 6.02 14.03 6.69
C GLN A 121 7.21 13.07 6.67
N THR A 122 7.08 11.94 5.98
CA THR A 122 8.14 10.94 5.86
C THR A 122 9.36 11.53 5.15
N TYR A 123 9.17 12.24 4.04
CA TYR A 123 10.24 12.88 3.30
C TYR A 123 11.01 13.92 4.14
N LYS A 124 10.30 14.79 4.87
CA LYS A 124 10.92 15.77 5.77
C LYS A 124 11.67 15.08 6.91
N SER A 125 11.11 14.01 7.47
CA SER A 125 11.74 13.23 8.55
C SER A 125 13.06 12.59 8.08
N ILE A 126 13.06 11.94 6.92
CA ILE A 126 14.26 11.34 6.32
C ILE A 126 15.31 12.43 6.06
N LYS A 127 14.92 13.55 5.43
CA LYS A 127 15.85 14.64 5.13
C LYS A 127 16.45 15.27 6.38
N SER A 128 15.67 15.40 7.45
CA SER A 128 16.15 15.95 8.72
C SER A 128 17.08 14.99 9.45
N LYS A 129 16.78 13.69 9.45
CA LYS A 129 17.53 12.69 10.21
C LYS A 129 18.82 12.26 9.53
N TYR A 130 18.80 12.17 8.20
CA TYR A 130 19.93 11.69 7.40
C TYR A 130 20.62 12.83 6.63
N SER A 131 20.46 14.09 7.06
CA SER A 131 20.97 15.25 6.32
C SER A 131 22.49 15.23 6.15
N SER A 132 23.22 14.86 7.21
CA SER A 132 24.68 14.71 7.21
C SER A 132 25.14 13.56 6.32
N GLU A 133 24.50 12.39 6.43
CA GLU A 133 24.82 11.21 5.61
C GLU A 133 24.56 11.45 4.11
N ILE A 134 23.48 12.17 3.77
CA ILE A 134 23.14 12.54 2.39
C ILE A 134 24.15 13.56 1.83
N GLN A 135 24.59 14.52 2.64
CA GLN A 135 25.59 15.52 2.22
C GLN A 135 26.99 14.94 2.08
N ASN A 136 27.37 14.05 2.99
CA ASN A 136 28.70 13.43 3.01
C ASN A 136 28.80 12.17 2.15
N ASN A 137 27.67 11.67 1.63
CA ASN A 137 27.53 10.44 0.83
C ASN A 137 28.24 9.23 1.47
N LYS A 138 28.23 9.21 2.81
CA LYS A 138 28.87 8.21 3.67
C LYS A 138 27.90 7.91 4.82
N VAL A 139 27.71 6.63 5.10
CA VAL A 139 26.97 6.19 6.27
C VAL A 139 27.85 6.46 7.48
N GLU A 140 27.42 7.36 8.36
CA GLU A 140 28.10 7.61 9.63
C GLU A 140 27.61 6.56 10.63
N ALA A 141 28.52 5.69 11.06
CA ALA A 141 28.26 4.57 11.97
C ALA A 141 28.24 5.01 13.44
#